data_AF-A0A7K4FSZ4-F1
#
_entry.id   AF-A0A7K4FSZ4-F1
#
_cell.length_a   1.000
_cell.length_b   1.000
_cell.length_c   1.000
_cell.angle_alpha   90.00
_cell.angle_beta   90.00
_cell.angle_gamma   90.00
#
_symmetry.space_group_name_H-M   'P 1'
#
loop_
_entity.id
_entity.type
_entity.pdbx_description
1 polymer ?
#
loop_
_entity_poly.entity_id
_entity_poly.type
_entity_poly.pdbx_seq_one_letter_code
_entity_poly.pdbx_strand_id
1 'polypeptide(L)'
;MEEVFKIITSLPQDYLLDYFNNPENITMEIPFFKSIKRTNENTYLVKVGWLISVETKVVKIRLKNRITYMMEHRDFPRIIAKLDHKIEPPFWQKRTNYRRNNFLL
;
A
#
# COMPACT_ATOMS: atom_id res chain seq x y z
N MET A 1 -15.59 -0.27 7.20
CA MET A 1 -15.42 1.19 7.07
C MET A 1 -14.15 1.40 6.27
N GLU A 2 -14.16 2.28 5.27
CA GLU A 2 -12.98 2.63 4.47
C GLU A 2 -12.52 4.01 4.89
N GLU A 3 -11.24 4.15 5.23
CA GLU A 3 -10.61 5.43 5.57
C GLU A 3 -9.61 5.80 4.49
N VAL A 4 -9.61 7.07 4.08
CA VAL A 4 -8.76 7.57 2.99
C VAL A 4 -7.94 8.74 3.50
N PHE A 5 -6.62 8.58 3.46
CA PHE A 5 -5.65 9.60 3.83
C PHE A 5 -4.93 10.13 2.60
N LYS A 6 -4.77 11.46 2.51
CA LYS A 6 -3.99 12.12 1.45
C LYS A 6 -2.76 12.76 2.08
N ILE A 7 -1.59 12.35 1.60
CA ILE A 7 -0.29 12.85 2.06
C ILE A 7 0.37 13.55 0.87
N ILE A 8 0.90 14.75 1.12
CA ILE A 8 1.67 15.51 0.13
C ILE A 8 3.14 15.42 0.51
N THR A 9 3.98 15.03 -0.44
CA THR A 9 5.42 14.87 -0.23
C THR A 9 6.20 15.36 -1.46
N SER A 10 7.43 15.79 -1.23
CA SER A 10 8.39 16.16 -2.28
C SER A 10 9.20 14.97 -2.80
N LEU A 11 9.01 13.77 -2.23
CA LEU A 11 9.74 12.56 -2.63
C LEU A 11 9.37 12.11 -4.05
N PRO A 12 10.33 11.56 -4.82
CA PRO A 12 10.05 11.02 -6.15
C PRO A 12 9.03 9.88 -6.12
N GLN A 13 8.20 9.80 -7.16
CA GLN A 13 7.18 8.75 -7.29
C GLN A 13 7.77 7.33 -7.26
N ASP A 14 8.88 7.10 -7.94
CA ASP A 14 9.51 5.77 -8.01
C ASP A 14 10.03 5.33 -6.66
N TYR A 15 10.62 6.26 -5.89
CA TYR A 15 11.06 6.00 -4.53
C TYR A 15 9.89 5.58 -3.63
N LEU A 16 8.75 6.30 -3.71
CA LEU A 16 7.56 5.96 -2.94
C LEU A 16 6.98 4.60 -3.35
N LEU A 17 6.97 4.30 -4.65
CA LEU A 17 6.53 2.99 -5.14
C LEU A 17 7.41 1.88 -4.58
N ASP A 18 8.73 2.02 -4.62
CA ASP A 18 9.63 0.99 -4.11
C ASP A 18 9.53 0.87 -2.58
N TYR A 19 9.38 1.99 -1.87
CA TYR A 19 9.16 2.01 -0.42
C TYR A 19 7.90 1.25 -0.02
N PHE A 20 6.75 1.59 -0.61
CA PHE A 20 5.47 0.94 -0.31
C PHE A 20 5.35 -0.45 -0.93
N ASN A 21 6.25 -0.87 -1.81
CA ASN A 21 6.24 -2.22 -2.39
C ASN A 21 6.86 -3.26 -1.44
N ASN A 22 7.64 -2.82 -0.45
CA ASN A 22 8.09 -3.65 0.65
C ASN A 22 7.13 -3.54 1.84
N PRO A 23 6.32 -4.58 2.14
CA PRO A 23 5.37 -4.51 3.25
C PRO A 23 6.03 -4.36 4.62
N GLU A 24 7.30 -4.76 4.80
CA GLU A 24 8.02 -4.57 6.06
C GLU A 24 8.11 -3.09 6.47
N ASN A 25 8.21 -2.18 5.49
CA ASN A 25 8.26 -0.73 5.70
C ASN A 25 6.93 -0.15 6.20
N ILE A 26 5.81 -0.85 5.96
CA ILE A 26 4.47 -0.40 6.36
C ILE A 26 4.13 -0.96 7.73
N THR A 27 4.56 -2.19 8.00
CA THR A 27 4.17 -2.91 9.22
C THR A 27 4.69 -2.30 10.51
N MET A 28 5.75 -1.48 10.45
CA MET A 28 6.24 -0.74 11.62
C MET A 28 5.22 0.28 12.15
N GLU A 29 4.33 0.75 11.28
CA GLU A 29 3.37 1.83 11.59
C GLU A 29 1.97 1.29 11.94
N ILE A 30 1.75 -0.02 11.88
CA ILE A 30 0.44 -0.63 12.15
C ILE A 30 0.38 -1.07 13.62
N PRO A 31 -0.51 -0.47 14.43
CA PRO A 31 -0.73 -0.91 15.80
C PRO A 31 -1.05 -2.40 15.86
N PHE A 32 -0.55 -3.09 16.89
CA PHE A 32 -0.78 -4.53 17.13
C PHE A 32 -0.13 -5.48 16.10
N PHE A 33 0.66 -4.97 15.16
CA PHE A 33 1.48 -5.81 14.31
C PHE A 33 2.55 -6.55 15.14
N LYS A 34 2.71 -7.85 14.91
CA LYS A 34 3.72 -8.67 15.61
C LYS A 34 4.84 -9.14 14.69
N SER A 35 4.48 -9.66 13.52
CA SER A 35 5.47 -10.19 12.58
C SER A 35 4.92 -10.33 11.18
N ILE A 36 5.81 -10.22 10.20
CA ILE A 36 5.56 -10.54 8.80
C ILE A 36 6.60 -11.55 8.33
N LYS A 37 6.15 -12.55 7.59
CA LYS A 37 7.04 -13.52 6.94
C LYS A 37 6.65 -13.63 5.48
N ARG A 38 7.61 -13.43 4.59
CA ARG A 38 7.39 -13.66 3.16
C ARG A 38 7.22 -15.15 2.89
N THR A 39 6.13 -15.52 2.22
CA THR A 39 5.85 -16.92 1.82
C THR A 39 6.19 -17.15 0.36
N ASN A 40 5.94 -16.15 -0.50
CA ASN A 40 6.35 -16.15 -1.90
C ASN A 40 6.58 -14.71 -2.40
N GLU A 41 6.71 -14.50 -3.70
CA GLU A 41 7.04 -13.17 -4.24
C GLU A 41 6.05 -12.07 -3.81
N ASN A 42 4.76 -12.41 -3.79
CA ASN A 42 3.63 -11.49 -3.60
C ASN A 42 2.76 -11.84 -2.39
N THR A 43 3.14 -12.83 -1.59
CA THR A 43 2.34 -13.35 -0.47
C THR A 43 3.16 -13.32 0.79
N TYR A 44 2.50 -12.87 1.84
CA TYR A 44 3.07 -12.73 3.16
C TYR A 44 2.13 -13.35 4.18
N LEU A 45 2.71 -13.94 5.22
CA LEU A 45 2.03 -14.36 6.41
C LEU A 45 2.20 -13.24 7.44
N VAL A 46 1.10 -12.63 7.87
CA VAL A 46 1.10 -11.53 8.83
C VAL A 46 0.43 -11.98 10.11
N LYS A 47 1.12 -11.73 11.23
CA LYS A 47 0.59 -11.97 12.56
C LYS A 47 0.28 -10.62 13.20
N VAL A 48 -0.98 -10.43 13.56
CA VAL A 48 -1.47 -9.29 14.34
C VAL A 48 -1.97 -9.81 15.67
N GLY A 49 -1.77 -9.05 16.75
CA GLY A 49 -2.24 -9.49 18.05
C GLY A 49 -2.50 -8.32 18.98
N TRP A 50 -3.77 -8.19 19.36
CA TRP A 50 -4.21 -7.40 20.51
C TRP A 50 -4.59 -8.36 21.64
N LEU A 51 -5.87 -8.70 21.81
CA LEU A 51 -6.36 -9.70 22.79
C LEU A 51 -6.23 -11.16 22.29
N ILE A 52 -6.40 -11.38 20.98
CA ILE A 52 -6.26 -12.67 20.29
C ILE A 52 -5.18 -12.50 19.23
N SER A 53 -4.27 -13.45 19.11
CA SER A 53 -3.26 -13.43 18.04
C SER A 53 -3.85 -14.09 16.80
N VAL A 54 -4.01 -13.32 15.73
CA VAL A 54 -4.52 -13.78 14.44
C VAL A 54 -3.38 -13.83 13.45
N GLU A 55 -3.29 -14.95 12.73
CA GLU A 55 -2.39 -15.12 11.60
C GLU A 55 -3.21 -15.12 10.31
N THR A 56 -2.82 -14.26 9.37
CA THR A 56 -3.54 -14.08 8.11
C THR A 56 -2.59 -13.99 6.93
N LYS A 57 -3.06 -14.49 5.79
CA LYS A 57 -2.36 -14.41 4.52
C LYS A 57 -2.68 -13.06 3.86
N VAL A 58 -1.63 -12.33 3.53
CA VAL A 58 -1.69 -11.05 2.82
C VAL A 58 -1.15 -11.23 1.41
N VAL A 59 -1.91 -10.79 0.42
CA VAL A 59 -1.53 -10.78 -0.99
C VAL A 59 -1.26 -9.35 -1.43
N LYS A 60 -0.09 -9.13 -2.04
CA LYS A 60 0.34 -7.86 -2.63
C LYS A 60 0.09 -7.87 -4.13
N ILE A 61 -0.43 -6.77 -4.66
CA ILE A 61 -0.63 -6.51 -6.08
C ILE A 61 0.06 -5.19 -6.42
N ARG A 62 1.02 -5.23 -7.36
CA ARG A 62 1.72 -4.04 -7.86
C ARG A 62 1.18 -3.66 -9.24
N LEU A 63 0.76 -2.41 -9.38
CA LEU A 63 0.44 -1.75 -10.64
C LEU A 63 1.38 -0.54 -10.83
N LYS A 64 1.34 0.08 -12.01
CA LYS A 64 2.29 1.16 -12.41
C LYS A 64 2.43 2.28 -11.38
N ASN A 65 1.34 2.70 -10.74
CA ASN A 65 1.32 3.81 -9.78
C ASN A 65 0.53 3.48 -8.51
N ARG A 66 0.31 2.19 -8.25
CA ARG A 66 -0.56 1.73 -7.18
C ARG A 66 -0.08 0.41 -6.61
N ILE A 67 -0.13 0.29 -5.29
CA ILE A 67 0.22 -0.93 -4.57
C ILE A 67 -0.94 -1.26 -3.65
N THR A 68 -1.48 -2.46 -3.79
CA THR A 68 -2.61 -2.92 -3.01
C THR A 68 -2.23 -4.16 -2.21
N TYR A 69 -2.58 -4.17 -0.94
CA TYR A 69 -2.50 -5.31 -0.06
C TYR A 69 -3.90 -5.77 0.31
N MET A 70 -4.14 -7.07 0.20
CA MET A 70 -5.42 -7.69 0.55
C MET A 70 -5.18 -8.77 1.59
N MET A 71 -6.00 -8.80 2.64
CA MET A 71 -5.94 -9.83 3.67
C MET A 71 -7.33 -10.42 3.91
N GLU A 72 -7.34 -11.73 4.10
CA GLU A 72 -8.55 -12.48 4.42
C GLU A 72 -8.22 -13.46 5.56
N HIS A 73 -9.00 -13.41 6.63
CA HIS A 73 -9.03 -14.38 7.70
C HIS A 73 -10.48 -14.84 7.87
N ARG A 74 -10.73 -16.13 7.62
CA ARG A 74 -12.10 -16.68 7.57
C ARG A 74 -12.61 -17.14 8.92
N ASP A 75 -11.71 -17.50 9.84
CA ASP A 75 -12.05 -17.99 11.17
C ASP A 75 -12.39 -16.84 12.13
N PHE A 76 -12.87 -17.13 13.34
CA PHE A 76 -13.23 -16.11 14.31
C PHE A 76 -11.97 -15.48 14.95
N PRO A 77 -11.81 -14.15 14.95
CA PRO A 77 -12.71 -13.15 14.37
C PRO A 77 -12.52 -13.02 12.85
N ARG A 78 -13.62 -13.07 12.08
CA ARG A 78 -13.54 -12.98 10.62
C ARG A 78 -13.07 -11.59 10.21
N ILE A 79 -12.00 -11.51 9.43
CA ILE A 79 -11.41 -10.23 8.99
C ILE A 79 -11.24 -10.24 7.47
N ILE A 80 -11.72 -9.18 6.82
CA ILE A 80 -11.46 -8.89 5.42
C ILE A 80 -10.99 -7.44 5.38
N ALA A 81 -9.75 -7.21 4.94
CA ALA A 81 -9.21 -5.86 4.86
C ALA A 81 -8.40 -5.65 3.59
N LYS A 82 -8.33 -4.39 3.18
CA LYS A 82 -7.60 -3.93 2.02
C LYS A 82 -6.87 -2.64 2.38
N LEU A 83 -5.58 -2.59 2.07
CA LEU A 83 -4.77 -1.39 2.16
C LEU A 83 -4.31 -1.02 0.77
N ASP A 84 -4.48 0.24 0.39
CA ASP A 84 -4.25 0.69 -0.98
C ASP A 84 -3.45 1.98 -1.01
N HIS A 85 -2.27 1.92 -1.62
CA HIS A 85 -1.38 3.05 -1.82
C HIS A 85 -1.48 3.51 -3.28
N LYS A 86 -2.12 4.65 -3.51
CA LYS A 86 -2.18 5.28 -4.83
C LYS A 86 -1.24 6.49 -4.87
N ILE A 87 -0.26 6.44 -5.76
CA ILE A 87 0.72 7.52 -5.90
C ILE A 87 0.36 8.33 -7.14
N GLU A 88 0.12 9.62 -6.92
CA GLU A 88 -0.22 10.55 -7.98
C GLU A 88 0.87 11.63 -8.09
N PRO A 89 1.23 12.05 -9.32
CA PRO A 89 2.13 13.16 -9.49
C PRO A 89 1.51 14.43 -8.89
N PRO A 90 2.33 15.34 -8.37
CA PRO A 90 1.85 16.59 -7.80
C PRO A 90 1.02 17.36 -8.84
N PHE A 91 -0.07 17.98 -8.39
CA PHE A 91 -1.05 18.67 -9.23
C PHE A 91 -0.40 19.67 -10.21
N TRP A 92 0.71 20.31 -9.82
CA TRP A 92 1.47 21.26 -10.64
C TRP A 92 2.16 20.62 -11.86
N GLN A 93 2.59 19.35 -11.78
CA GLN A 93 3.17 18.63 -12.93
C GLN A 93 2.12 18.22 -13.98
N LYS A 94 0.84 18.06 -13.61
CA LYS A 94 -0.22 17.79 -14.59
C LYS A 94 -0.44 18.98 -15.54
N ARG A 95 -0.20 20.22 -15.09
CA ARG A 95 -0.39 21.44 -15.90
C ARG A 95 0.73 21.67 -16.93
N THR A 96 1.98 21.29 -16.63
CA THR A 96 3.11 21.51 -17.55
C THR A 96 3.06 20.58 -18.76
N ASN A 97 2.62 19.33 -18.59
CA ASN A 97 2.39 18.41 -19.72
C ASN A 97 1.24 18.85 -20.63
N TYR A 98 0.20 19.48 -20.09
CA TYR A 98 -0.89 20.03 -20.90
C TYR A 98 -0.42 21.22 -21.76
N ARG A 99 0.46 22.09 -21.22
CA ARG A 99 1.05 23.18 -22.01
C ARG A 99 2.04 22.67 -23.07
N ARG A 100 2.88 21.67 -22.77
CA ARG A 100 3.85 21.14 -23.74
C ARG A 100 3.21 20.53 -24.98
N ASN A 101 2.05 19.89 -24.84
CA ASN A 101 1.34 19.30 -25.99
C ASN A 101 0.59 20.33 -26.86
N ASN A 102 0.40 21.57 -26.39
CA ASN A 102 -0.28 22.62 -27.16
C ASN A 102 0.67 23.57 -27.92
N PHE A 103 1.98 23.31 -27.90
CA PHE A 103 2.98 24.09 -28.66
C PHE A 103 3.61 23.29 -29.82
N LEU A 104 3.07 22.11 -30.17
CA LEU A 104 3.51 21.28 -31.30
C LEU A 104 2.43 21.15 -32.40
N LEU A 105 1.53 22.13 -32.51
CA LEU A 105 0.62 22.29 -33.64
C LEU A 105 0.83 23.66 -34.28
#